data_AF-Q2KKR1-F1
#
_entry.id   AF-Q2KKR1-F1
#
_cell.length_a   1.000
_cell.length_b   1.000
_cell.length_c   1.000
_cell.angle_alpha   90.00
_cell.angle_beta   90.00
_cell.angle_gamma   90.00
#
_symmetry.space_group_name_H-M   'P 1'
#
loop_
_entity.id
_entity.type
_entity.pdbx_description
1 polymer ?
#
loop_
_entity_poly.entity_id
_entity_poly.type
_entity_poly.pdbx_seq_one_letter_code
_entity_poly.pdbx_strand_id
1 'polypeptide(L)' 'RAGTCKVCMDKEVNIVFIPCGHLVVCKECAPSLRKCPICRGLVKGTVRTFLS' A
#
# COMPACT_ATOMS: atom_id res chain seq x y z
N ARG A 1 6.15 14.19 1.25
CA ARG A 1 6.97 13.21 1.98
C ARG A 1 6.27 11.85 1.93
N ALA A 2 6.92 10.82 1.41
CA ALA A 2 6.39 9.46 1.44
C ALA A 2 6.27 8.99 2.90
N GLY A 3 5.17 8.31 3.25
CA GLY A 3 5.01 7.71 4.58
C GLY A 3 5.79 6.40 4.72
N THR A 4 5.95 5.91 5.95
CA THR A 4 6.46 4.55 6.22
C THR A 4 5.34 3.52 6.09
N CYS A 5 5.66 2.36 5.50
CA CYS A 5 4.77 1.20 5.35
C CYS A 5 4.13 0.82 6.69
N LYS A 6 2.80 0.72 6.70
CA LYS A 6 2.03 0.41 7.93
C LYS A 6 2.05 -1.07 8.33
N VAL A 7 2.78 -1.90 7.59
CA VAL A 7 2.91 -3.34 7.86
C VAL A 7 4.28 -3.65 8.43
N CYS A 8 5.36 -3.38 7.69
CA CYS A 8 6.71 -3.64 8.19
C CYS A 8 7.28 -2.51 9.06
N MET A 9 6.68 -1.31 9.02
CA MET A 9 7.17 -0.12 9.75
C MET A 9 8.63 0.26 9.43
N ASP A 10 9.15 -0.18 8.29
CA ASP A 10 10.54 -0.03 7.88
C ASP A 10 10.64 0.74 6.55
N LYS A 11 10.09 0.15 5.48
CA LYS A 11 10.22 0.66 4.11
C LYS A 11 9.24 1.78 3.80
N GLU A 12 9.59 2.66 2.87
CA GLU A 12 8.67 3.68 2.37
C GLU A 12 7.46 3.07 1.63
N VAL A 13 6.32 3.74 1.74
CA VAL A 13 5.11 3.39 0.98
C VAL A 13 5.32 3.67 -0.50
N ASN A 14 4.96 2.71 -1.34
CA ASN A 14 5.04 2.86 -2.79
C ASN A 14 4.00 2.05 -3.55
N ILE A 15 2.99 1.51 -2.86
CA ILE A 15 1.87 0.78 -3.46
C ILE A 15 0.54 1.45 -3.13
N VAL A 16 -0.23 1.74 -4.18
CA VAL A 16 -1.64 2.15 -4.12
C VAL A 16 -2.52 0.92 -4.32
N PHE A 17 -3.51 0.73 -3.45
CA PHE A 17 -4.53 -0.32 -3.60
C PHE A 17 -5.70 0.13 -4.48
N ILE A 18 -6.13 -0.73 -5.41
CA ILE A 18 -7.32 -0.51 -6.25
C ILE A 18 -8.49 -1.35 -5.71
N PRO A 19 -9.71 -0.79 -5.62
CA PRO A 19 -10.11 0.55 -6.08
C PRO A 19 -9.98 1.68 -5.04
N CYS A 20 -9.54 1.40 -3.81
CA CYS A 20 -9.69 2.38 -2.72
C CYS A 20 -8.69 3.55 -2.73
N GLY A 21 -7.61 3.48 -3.52
CA GLY A 21 -6.64 4.57 -3.69
C GLY A 21 -5.64 4.77 -2.55
N HIS A 22 -5.69 3.99 -1.47
CA HIS A 22 -4.81 4.19 -0.32
C HIS A 22 -3.36 3.77 -0.61
N LEU A 23 -2.43 4.72 -0.45
CA LEU A 23 -0.97 4.54 -0.52
C LEU A 23 -0.40 4.33 0.89
N VAL A 24 -0.33 3.08 1.35
CA VAL A 24 -0.05 2.79 2.78
C VAL A 24 0.92 1.64 3.04
N VAL A 25 1.35 0.94 2.00
CA VAL A 25 2.31 -0.17 2.14
C VAL A 25 3.43 -0.08 1.12
N CYS A 26 4.53 -0.78 1.42
CA CYS A 26 5.62 -1.00 0.48
C CYS A 26 5.31 -2.19 -0.45
N LYS A 27 6.06 -2.29 -1.55
CA LYS A 27 5.96 -3.36 -2.56
C LYS A 27 6.08 -4.78 -2.00
N GLU A 28 6.78 -4.96 -0.89
CA GLU A 28 7.05 -6.28 -0.32
C GLU A 28 5.92 -6.76 0.60
N CYS A 29 5.25 -5.83 1.28
CA CYS A 29 4.11 -6.17 2.13
C CYS A 29 2.80 -6.28 1.37
N ALA A 30 2.68 -5.65 0.19
CA ALA A 30 1.45 -5.63 -0.58
C ALA A 30 0.90 -7.03 -0.98
N PRO A 31 1.71 -8.01 -1.43
CA PRO A 31 1.21 -9.32 -1.85
C PRO A 31 0.51 -10.13 -0.74
N SER A 32 0.86 -9.86 0.53
CA SER A 32 0.27 -10.54 1.68
C SER A 32 -1.11 -9.97 2.08
N LEU A 33 -1.58 -8.91 1.43
CA LEU A 33 -2.80 -8.19 1.82
C LEU A 33 -3.93 -8.40 0.82
N ARG A 34 -5.03 -9.02 1.29
CA ARG A 34 -6.29 -9.13 0.53
C ARG A 34 -7.23 -7.94 0.75
N LYS A 35 -7.05 -7.19 1.84
CA LYS A 35 -7.85 -6.01 2.19
C LYS A 35 -6.93 -4.85 2.54
N CYS A 36 -7.36 -3.63 2.21
CA CYS A 36 -6.65 -2.41 2.59
C CYS A 36 -6.62 -2.26 4.13
N PRO A 37 -5.46 -2.03 4.76
CA PRO A 37 -5.37 -1.83 6.21
C PRO A 37 -6.14 -0.61 6.74
N ILE A 38 -6.41 0.38 5.89
CA ILE A 38 -7.08 1.63 6.28
C ILE A 38 -8.60 1.49 6.22
N CYS A 39 -9.13 1.22 5.02
CA CYS A 39 -10.57 1.23 4.79
C CYS A 39 -11.20 -0.18 4.80
N ARG A 40 -10.40 -1.23 4.97
CA ARG A 40 -10.82 -2.64 4.95
C ARG A 40 -11.45 -3.11 3.63
N GLY A 41 -11.43 -2.29 2.59
CA GLY A 41 -11.91 -2.63 1.25
C GLY A 41 -11.08 -3.74 0.60
N LEU A 42 -11.72 -4.56 -0.23
CA LEU A 42 -11.06 -5.65 -0.97
C LEU A 42 -10.05 -5.09 -1.98
N VAL A 43 -8.83 -5.60 -1.94
CA VAL A 43 -7.78 -5.26 -2.91
C VAL A 43 -8.02 -6.07 -4.19
N LYS A 44 -8.33 -5.38 -5.29
CA LYS A 44 -8.50 -5.97 -6.62
C LYS A 44 -7.26 -5.81 -7.50
N GLY A 45 -6.36 -4.91 -7.12
CA GLY A 45 -5.11 -4.65 -7.83
C GLY A 45 -4.22 -3.69 -7.06
N THR A 46 -2.99 -3.56 -7.52
CA THR A 46 -1.97 -2.68 -6.93
C THR A 46 -1.25 -1.91 -8.02
N VAL A 47 -0.99 -0.62 -7.79
CA VAL A 47 -0.16 0.22 -8.65
C VAL A 47 1.06 0.68 -7.87
N ARG A 48 2.25 0.57 -8.49
CA ARG A 48 3.49 1.10 -7.89
C ARG A 48 3.64 2.57 -8.23
N THR A 49 3.85 3.40 -7.22
CA THR A 49 4.07 4.85 -7.36
C THR A 49 5.55 5.19 -7.30
N PHE A 50 5.97 6.19 -8.08
CA PHE A 50 7.28 6.81 -8.00
C PHE A 50 7.07 8.24 -7.51
N LEU A 51 7.49 8.52 -6.28
CA LEU A 51 7.36 9.84 -5.67
C LEU A 51 8.66 10.60 -5.96
N SER A 52 8.52 11.82 -6.48
CA SER A 52 9.63 12.75 -6.75
C SER A 52 9.83 13.74 -5.60
#